data_AF-A0A8A2UC18-F1
#
_entry.id   AF-A0A8A2UC18-F1
#
_cell.length_a   1.000
_cell.length_b   1.000
_cell.length_c   1.000
_cell.angle_alpha   90.00
_cell.angle_beta   90.00
_cell.angle_gamma   90.00
#
_symmetry.space_group_name_H-M   'P 1'
#
loop_
_entity.id
_entity.type
_entity.pdbx_description
1 polymer ?
#
loop_
_entity_poly.entity_id
_entity_poly.type
_entity_poly.pdbx_seq_one_letter_code
_entity_poly.pdbx_strand_id
1 'polypeptide(L)'
;MPRISQSTTLEQVEHILGSGSGILDFAVEGENDYYTWEDGEDANWEIEDVDCVKNVEEDRFIMFPEGDSFTCEVETEEDESRVRCWCE
;
A
#
# COMPACT_ATOMS: atom_id res chain seq x y z
N MET A 1 4.19 10.54 -8.36
CA MET A 1 4.29 9.13 -7.91
C MET A 1 5.74 8.72 -7.72
N PRO A 2 6.35 9.09 -6.58
CA PRO A 2 7.59 8.50 -6.09
C PRO A 2 7.47 6.98 -5.98
N ARG A 3 8.50 6.25 -6.44
CA ARG A 3 8.58 4.79 -6.30
C ARG A 3 9.37 4.43 -5.05
N ILE A 4 8.87 3.48 -4.27
CA ILE A 4 9.57 2.93 -3.11
C ILE A 4 10.61 1.93 -3.64
N SER A 5 11.89 2.23 -3.43
CA SER A 5 13.02 1.40 -3.90
C SER A 5 13.93 0.90 -2.78
N GLN A 6 13.63 1.28 -1.54
CA GLN A 6 14.36 0.88 -0.34
C GLN A 6 13.34 0.64 0.77
N SER A 7 13.71 -0.19 1.74
CA SER A 7 12.87 -0.44 2.91
C SER A 7 12.49 0.85 3.62
N THR A 8 11.21 1.02 3.92
CA THR A 8 10.66 2.24 4.51
C THR A 8 9.39 1.94 5.29
N THR A 9 9.03 2.84 6.21
CA THR A 9 7.76 2.80 6.93
C THR A 9 6.97 4.05 6.57
N LEU A 10 5.76 3.87 6.08
CA LEU A 10 4.80 4.93 5.80
C LEU A 10 3.80 4.98 6.95
N GLU A 11 3.80 6.07 7.70
CA GLU A 11 2.84 6.35 8.76
C GLU A 11 1.68 7.20 8.19
N GLN A 12 0.51 7.17 8.83
CA GLN A 12 -0.65 8.00 8.45
C GLN A 12 -1.13 7.77 7.00
N VAL A 13 -1.19 6.51 6.55
CA VAL A 13 -1.72 6.16 5.23
C VAL A 13 -3.25 6.17 5.26
N GLU A 14 -3.89 7.14 4.60
CA GLU A 14 -5.34 7.36 4.58
C GLU A 14 -6.08 6.23 3.83
N HIS A 15 -5.51 5.79 2.71
CA HIS A 15 -6.03 4.67 1.92
C HIS A 15 -4.96 4.09 1.00
N ILE A 16 -5.22 2.86 0.54
CA ILE A 16 -4.34 2.13 -0.36
C ILE A 16 -5.10 1.81 -1.64
N LEU A 17 -4.52 2.15 -2.79
CA LEU A 17 -5.02 1.74 -4.09
C LEU A 17 -4.25 0.50 -4.54
N GLY A 18 -4.95 -0.59 -4.80
CA GLY A 18 -4.38 -1.80 -5.36
C GLY A 18 -4.79 -2.00 -6.80
N SER A 19 -3.87 -2.54 -7.60
CA SER A 19 -4.18 -3.11 -8.91
C SER A 19 -4.05 -4.64 -8.90
N GLY A 20 -4.79 -5.31 -9.77
CA GLY A 20 -4.62 -6.76 -10.01
C GLY A 20 -3.25 -7.16 -10.57
N SER A 21 -2.34 -6.22 -10.80
CA SER A 21 -1.01 -6.44 -11.39
C SER A 21 0.15 -6.34 -10.38
N GLY A 22 -0.12 -6.38 -9.07
CA GLY A 22 0.92 -6.33 -8.04
C GLY A 22 1.43 -4.92 -7.71
N ILE A 23 0.63 -3.88 -8.01
CA ILE A 23 0.96 -2.49 -7.68
C ILE A 23 0.09 -2.04 -6.50
N LEU A 24 0.71 -1.39 -5.51
CA LEU A 24 0.06 -0.69 -4.42
C LEU A 24 0.49 0.77 -4.41
N ASP A 25 -0.47 1.69 -4.42
CA ASP A 25 -0.25 3.12 -4.22
C ASP A 25 -0.79 3.56 -2.84
N PHE A 26 0.05 4.21 -2.05
CA PHE A 26 -0.27 4.67 -0.69
C PHE A 26 -0.52 6.18 -0.69
N ALA A 27 -1.68 6.61 -0.19
CA ALA A 27 -1.96 8.01 0.11
C ALA A 27 -1.59 8.32 1.57
N VAL A 28 -0.58 9.16 1.78
CA VAL A 28 -0.13 9.56 3.12
C VAL A 28 -0.71 10.93 3.47
N GLU A 29 -1.26 11.09 4.67
CA GLU A 29 -1.85 12.35 5.12
C GLU A 29 -0.82 13.49 5.04
N GLY A 30 -1.23 14.62 4.45
CA GLY A 30 -0.39 15.81 4.29
C GLY A 30 0.57 15.78 3.11
N GLU A 31 0.75 14.62 2.46
CA GLU A 31 1.51 14.50 1.22
C GLU A 31 0.60 14.70 0.00
N ASN A 32 1.13 15.32 -1.06
CA ASN A 32 0.34 15.61 -2.27
C ASN A 32 0.45 14.51 -3.34
N ASP A 33 1.36 13.55 -3.13
CA ASP A 33 1.70 12.48 -4.07
C ASP A 33 1.44 11.11 -3.44
N TYR A 34 1.10 10.13 -4.28
CA TYR A 34 1.08 8.73 -3.89
C TYR A 34 2.48 8.14 -3.92
N TYR A 35 2.80 7.32 -2.92
CA TYR A 35 3.95 6.44 -2.97
C TYR A 35 3.56 5.15 -3.66
N THR A 36 4.31 4.75 -4.69
CA THR A 36 4.04 3.53 -5.45
C THR A 36 5.01 2.44 -5.01
N TRP A 37 4.46 1.32 -4.55
CA TRP A 37 5.14 0.04 -4.49
C TRP A 37 4.69 -0.82 -5.68
N GLU A 38 5.65 -1.37 -6.40
CA GLU A 38 5.43 -2.23 -7.55
C GLU A 38 6.38 -3.40 -7.37
N ASP A 39 5.82 -4.59 -7.23
CA ASP A 39 6.58 -5.83 -7.26
C ASP A 39 6.02 -6.76 -8.35
N GLY A 40 6.84 -7.69 -8.81
CA GLY A 40 6.56 -8.53 -9.98
C GLY A 40 5.46 -9.57 -9.76
N GLU A 41 5.56 -10.69 -10.48
CA GLU A 41 4.58 -11.79 -10.39
C GLU A 41 4.52 -12.46 -9.00
N ASP A 42 5.52 -12.21 -8.15
CA ASP A 42 5.65 -12.74 -6.79
C ASP A 42 5.32 -11.70 -5.70
N ALA A 43 4.62 -10.62 -6.06
CA ALA A 43 4.22 -9.55 -5.14
C ALA A 43 3.57 -10.11 -3.85
N ASN A 44 4.23 -9.89 -2.72
CA ASN A 44 3.80 -10.40 -1.42
C ASN A 44 3.38 -9.27 -0.49
N TRP A 45 2.07 -9.11 -0.27
CA TRP A 45 1.54 -8.07 0.59
C TRP A 45 0.43 -8.60 1.50
N GLU A 46 0.33 -8.00 2.69
CA GLU A 46 -0.67 -8.30 3.71
C GLU A 46 -1.19 -6.98 4.30
N ILE A 47 -2.50 -6.74 4.22
CA ILE A 47 -3.16 -5.55 4.77
C ILE A 47 -4.19 -6.02 5.79
N GLU A 48 -3.95 -5.68 7.05
CA GLU A 48 -4.81 -5.96 8.20
C GLU A 48 -5.68 -4.73 8.52
N ASP A 49 -6.73 -4.93 9.32
CA ASP A 49 -7.64 -3.87 9.80
C ASP A 49 -8.29 -3.04 8.67
N VAL A 50 -8.79 -3.70 7.63
CA VAL A 50 -9.48 -3.08 6.49
C VAL A 50 -10.99 -3.01 6.74
N ASP A 51 -11.54 -1.80 6.84
CA ASP A 51 -13.00 -1.58 7.01
C ASP A 51 -13.75 -1.86 5.72
N CYS A 52 -13.22 -1.32 4.62
CA CYS A 52 -13.94 -1.29 3.37
C CYS A 52 -13.00 -1.42 2.19
N VAL A 53 -13.36 -2.31 1.27
CA VAL A 53 -12.77 -2.41 -0.06
C VAL A 53 -13.80 -1.95 -1.08
N LYS A 54 -13.45 -0.94 -1.89
CA LYS A 54 -14.31 -0.47 -3.00
C LYS A 54 -13.64 -0.75 -4.33
N ASN A 55 -14.39 -1.34 -5.26
CA ASN A 55 -13.98 -1.39 -6.65
C ASN A 55 -14.17 0.01 -7.28
N VAL A 56 -13.13 0.57 -7.88
CA VAL A 56 -13.12 1.95 -8.38
C VAL A 56 -12.99 2.03 -9.89
N GLU A 57 -12.24 1.11 -10.51
CA GLU A 57 -12.08 0.99 -11.97
C GLU A 57 -11.82 -0.49 -12.35
N GLU A 58 -11.67 -0.76 -13.66
CA GLU A 58 -11.28 -2.07 -14.16
C GLU A 58 -9.92 -2.47 -13.54
N ASP A 59 -9.90 -3.62 -12.85
CA ASP A 59 -8.75 -4.16 -12.12
C ASP A 59 -8.14 -3.28 -11.03
N ARG A 60 -8.92 -2.30 -10.50
CA ARG A 60 -8.50 -1.42 -9.39
C ARG A 60 -9.46 -1.42 -8.24
N PHE A 61 -8.90 -1.39 -7.04
CA PHE A 61 -9.63 -1.28 -5.79
C PHE A 61 -8.96 -0.31 -4.84
N ILE A 62 -9.74 0.27 -3.94
CA ILE A 62 -9.27 1.11 -2.84
C ILE A 62 -9.61 0.43 -1.52
N MET A 63 -8.65 0.40 -0.60
CA MET A 63 -8.78 -0.16 0.74
C MET A 63 -8.72 0.98 1.74
N PHE A 64 -9.71 1.01 2.64
CA PHE A 64 -9.80 1.98 3.73
C PHE A 64 -9.58 1.28 5.08
N PRO A 65 -8.89 1.94 6.03
CA PRO A 65 -8.64 1.39 7.35
C PRO A 65 -9.90 1.33 8.21
N GLU A 66 -9.94 0.41 9.19
CA GLU A 66 -10.90 0.41 10.31
C GLU A 66 -10.65 1.58 11.28
N GLY A 67 -9.40 2.02 11.42
CA GLY A 67 -8.99 3.19 12.19
C GLY A 67 -8.95 4.50 11.38
N ASP A 68 -8.22 5.49 11.90
CA ASP A 68 -8.01 6.77 11.21
C ASP A 68 -7.06 6.65 10.01
N SER A 69 -6.07 5.75 10.08
CA SER A 69 -5.05 5.53 9.05
C SER A 69 -4.34 4.19 9.22
N PHE A 70 -3.71 3.67 8.15
CA PHE A 70 -2.76 2.56 8.25
C PHE A 70 -1.34 3.05 8.59
N THR A 71 -0.58 2.16 9.23
CA THR A 71 0.89 2.16 9.18
C THR A 71 1.32 1.04 8.26
N CYS A 72 2.16 1.34 7.27
CA CYS A 72 2.63 0.41 6.25
C CYS A 72 4.16 0.27 6.27
N GLU A 73 4.65 -0.94 6.52
CA GLU A 73 6.05 -1.30 6.37
C GLU A 73 6.29 -1.91 4.99
N VAL A 74 7.27 -1.36 4.29
CA VAL A 74 7.79 -1.89 3.03
C VAL A 74 9.20 -2.38 3.29
N GLU A 75 9.44 -3.65 3.02
CA GLU A 75 10.76 -4.26 3.09
C GLU A 75 11.22 -4.64 1.68
N THR A 76 12.46 -4.29 1.36
CA THR A 76 13.09 -4.59 0.07
C THR A 76 14.41 -5.31 0.34
N GLU A 77 14.50 -6.58 -0.06
CA GLU A 77 15.71 -7.41 -0.05
C GLU A 77 16.21 -7.63 -1.50
N GLU A 78 17.35 -8.29 -1.71
CA GLU A 78 17.99 -8.41 -3.05
C GLU A 78 17.09 -9.03 -4.13
N ASP A 79 16.16 -9.91 -3.74
CA ASP A 79 15.31 -10.68 -4.67
C ASP A 79 13.81 -10.66 -4.31
N GLU A 80 13.42 -10.09 -3.17
CA GLU A 80 12.03 -10.10 -2.69
C GLU A 80 11.66 -8.75 -2.06
N SER A 81 10.44 -8.28 -2.30
CA SER A 81 9.86 -7.17 -1.56
C SER A 81 8.56 -7.59 -0.91
N ARG A 82 8.29 -7.07 0.28
CA ARG A 82 7.02 -7.32 0.97
C ARG A 82 6.43 -6.05 1.56
N VAL A 83 5.11 -6.01 1.60
CA VAL A 83 4.35 -4.94 2.25
C VAL A 83 3.50 -5.51 3.37
N ARG A 84 3.52 -4.85 4.53
CA ARG A 84 2.60 -5.13 5.63
C ARG A 84 1.97 -3.84 6.11
N CYS A 85 0.65 -3.80 6.19
CA CYS A 85 -0.08 -2.65 6.72
C CYS A 85 -1.07 -3.07 7.80
N TRP A 86 -1.26 -2.24 8.82
CA TRP A 86 -2.21 -2.44 9.92
C TRP A 86 -2.68 -1.11 10.49
N CYS A 87 -3.71 -1.12 11.35
CA CYS A 87 -4.11 0.03 12.14
C CYS A 87 -3.49 -0.05 13.55
N GLU A 88 -2.99 1.07 14.11
CA GLU A 88 -2.62 1.14 15.54
C GLU A 88 -3.84 1.32 16.47
#